data_AF-A0AAW0HUF6-F1
#
_entry.id   AF-A0AAW0HUF6-F1
#
_cell.length_a   1.000
_cell.length_b   1.000
_cell.length_c   1.000
_cell.angle_alpha   90.00
_cell.angle_beta   90.00
_cell.angle_gamma   90.00
#
_symmetry.space_group_name_H-M   'P 1'
#
loop_
_entity.id
_entity.type
_entity.pdbx_description
1 polymer ?
#
loop_
_entity_poly.entity_id
_entity_poly.type
_entity_poly.pdbx_seq_one_letter_code
_entity_poly.pdbx_strand_id
1 'polypeptide(L)'
;MAAMVPFPPQRYHYFLVLDFEATCDKPQIHPQEIIEFPILKLNGRTMEIESTFHMYVQPVVHPQLTPFCTELTGIIQAMVDGQPRLQQVLERVDEWMAKEGLLDPNVKSIFVTCGDWDLKVM
;
A
#
# COMPACT_ATOMS: atom_id res chain seq x y z
N MET A 1 -24.75 27.11 -11.10
CA MET A 1 -24.60 25.67 -11.39
C MET A 1 -23.31 25.51 -12.17
N ALA A 2 -22.22 25.09 -11.53
CA ALA A 2 -20.98 24.80 -12.25
C ALA A 2 -21.23 23.57 -13.13
N ALA A 3 -20.97 23.67 -14.43
CA ALA A 3 -21.04 22.51 -15.31
C ALA A 3 -20.03 21.47 -14.81
N MET A 4 -20.51 20.28 -14.43
CA MET A 4 -19.64 19.16 -14.08
C MET A 4 -18.79 18.85 -15.31
N VAL A 5 -17.50 19.16 -15.25
CA VAL A 5 -16.57 18.78 -16.31
C VAL A 5 -16.54 17.25 -16.31
N PRO A 6 -16.93 16.59 -17.42
CA PRO A 6 -16.94 15.14 -17.46
C PRO A 6 -15.50 14.63 -17.31
N PHE A 7 -15.29 13.65 -16.41
CA PHE A 7 -13.99 13.02 -16.24
C PHE A 7 -13.49 12.46 -17.58
N PRO A 8 -12.29 12.87 -18.04
CA PRO A 8 -11.77 12.42 -19.32
C PRO A 8 -11.46 10.93 -19.29
N PRO A 9 -11.49 10.24 -20.46
CA PRO A 9 -11.03 8.86 -20.54
C PRO A 9 -9.58 8.72 -20.06
N GLN A 10 -9.30 7.69 -19.28
CA GLN A 10 -7.95 7.33 -18.84
C GLN A 10 -7.41 6.11 -19.60
N ARG A 11 -6.09 5.92 -19.54
CA ARG A 11 -5.41 4.76 -20.19
C ARG A 11 -5.61 3.44 -19.45
N TYR A 12 -5.96 3.51 -18.17
CA TYR A 12 -6.10 2.38 -17.27
C TYR A 12 -7.55 2.28 -16.79
N HIS A 13 -8.01 1.04 -16.58
CA HIS A 13 -9.29 0.75 -15.97
C HIS A 13 -9.28 1.08 -14.47
N TYR A 14 -8.13 0.87 -13.81
CA TYR A 14 -7.94 1.12 -12.39
C TYR A 14 -6.59 1.75 -12.09
N PHE A 15 -6.54 2.58 -11.05
CA PHE A 15 -5.28 3.02 -10.42
C PHE A 15 -5.17 2.34 -9.05
N LEU A 16 -4.00 1.79 -8.75
CA LEU A 16 -3.72 1.12 -7.48
C LEU A 16 -2.83 2.04 -6.63
N VAL A 17 -3.44 2.85 -5.78
CA VAL A 17 -2.69 3.78 -4.93
C VAL A 17 -2.07 2.99 -3.78
N LEU A 18 -0.74 3.09 -3.62
CA LEU A 18 0.05 2.37 -2.64
C LEU A 18 0.97 3.36 -1.92
N ASP A 19 1.19 3.13 -0.62
CA ASP A 19 2.05 3.94 0.24
C ASP A 19 2.53 3.06 1.40
N PHE A 20 3.82 2.73 1.49
CA PHE A 20 4.31 1.87 2.57
C PHE A 20 4.67 2.68 3.81
N GLU A 21 4.37 2.12 4.98
CA GLU A 21 5.07 2.48 6.20
C GLU A 21 6.13 1.44 6.52
N ALA A 22 7.27 1.88 7.06
CA ALA A 22 8.41 1.02 7.34
C ALA A 22 9.01 1.26 8.73
N THR A 23 9.68 0.24 9.28
CA THR A 23 10.53 0.41 10.46
C THR A 23 11.59 1.48 10.19
N CYS A 24 11.72 2.46 11.10
CA CYS A 24 12.65 3.58 10.95
C CYS A 24 13.16 4.09 12.31
N ASP A 25 14.24 4.89 12.30
CA ASP A 25 14.78 5.55 13.49
C ASP A 25 15.63 6.76 13.09
N LYS A 26 16.19 7.48 14.08
CA LYS A 26 17.11 8.59 13.88
C LYS A 26 18.35 8.44 14.78
N PRO A 27 19.50 7.97 14.25
CA PRO A 27 19.82 7.73 12.83
C PRO A 27 19.10 6.51 12.25
N GLN A 28 19.00 6.48 10.92
CA GLN A 28 18.28 5.44 10.19
C GLN A 28 18.78 4.02 10.51
N ILE A 29 17.84 3.11 10.75
CA ILE A 29 18.11 1.68 10.94
C ILE A 29 18.09 0.93 9.61
N HIS A 30 18.87 -0.16 9.57
CA HIS A 30 18.94 -1.05 8.42
C HIS A 30 18.92 -2.52 8.88
N PRO A 31 18.22 -3.41 8.16
CA PRO A 31 17.30 -3.11 7.07
C PRO A 31 16.04 -2.38 7.58
N GLN A 32 15.38 -1.61 6.70
CA GLN A 32 14.00 -1.19 6.94
C GLN A 32 13.07 -2.32 6.50
N GLU A 33 11.95 -2.47 7.18
CA GLU A 33 10.96 -3.51 6.92
C GLU A 33 9.58 -2.88 6.82
N ILE A 34 8.79 -3.26 5.80
CA ILE A 34 7.41 -2.77 5.64
C ILE A 34 6.61 -3.22 6.87
N ILE A 35 5.85 -2.29 7.46
CA ILE A 35 4.98 -2.52 8.63
C ILE A 35 3.50 -2.18 8.34
N GLU A 36 3.21 -1.48 7.24
CA GLU A 36 1.85 -1.26 6.73
C GLU A 36 1.84 -1.37 5.20
N PHE A 37 0.84 -2.06 4.66
CA PHE A 37 0.70 -2.34 3.23
C PHE A 37 -0.73 -1.98 2.76
N PRO A 38 -1.03 -0.70 2.52
CA PRO A 38 -2.29 -0.27 1.93
C PRO A 38 -2.25 -0.31 0.39
N ILE A 39 -3.37 -0.71 -0.22
CA ILE A 39 -3.63 -0.52 -1.65
C ILE A 39 -5.08 -0.07 -1.82
N LEU A 40 -5.29 1.07 -2.49
CA LEU A 40 -6.62 1.52 -2.90
C LEU A 40 -6.82 1.24 -4.40
N LYS A 41 -7.86 0.49 -4.73
CA LYS A 41 -8.33 0.32 -6.11
C LYS A 41 -9.27 1.47 -6.45
N LEU A 42 -8.78 2.41 -7.25
CA LEU A 42 -9.57 3.53 -7.75
C LEU A 42 -10.15 3.22 -9.12
N ASN A 43 -11.43 3.56 -9.33
CA ASN A 43 -12.03 3.59 -10.64
C ASN A 43 -11.22 4.51 -11.56
N GLY A 44 -10.73 3.98 -12.69
CA GLY A 44 -9.89 4.73 -13.61
C GLY A 44 -10.57 5.95 -14.22
N ARG A 45 -11.90 6.06 -14.19
CA ARG A 45 -12.63 7.22 -14.71
C ARG A 45 -13.02 8.20 -13.62
N THR A 46 -13.63 7.74 -12.53
CA THR A 46 -14.20 8.62 -11.49
C THR A 46 -13.23 8.93 -10.36
N MET A 47 -12.14 8.16 -10.23
CA MET A 47 -11.22 8.16 -9.08
C MET A 47 -11.87 7.79 -7.75
N GLU A 48 -13.09 7.25 -7.78
CA GLU A 48 -13.73 6.71 -6.58
C GLU A 48 -13.06 5.41 -6.14
N ILE A 49 -12.95 5.23 -4.83
CA ILE A 49 -12.42 4.00 -4.24
C ILE A 49 -13.46 2.89 -4.42
N GLU A 50 -13.10 1.84 -5.14
CA GLU A 50 -13.97 0.67 -5.34
C GLU A 50 -13.63 -0.49 -4.40
N SER A 51 -12.35 -0.61 -4.00
CA SER A 51 -11.89 -1.63 -3.06
C SER A 51 -10.64 -1.16 -2.33
N THR A 52 -10.41 -1.71 -1.14
CA THR A 52 -9.25 -1.42 -0.30
C THR A 52 -8.64 -2.74 0.16
N PHE A 53 -7.34 -2.88 -0.07
CA PHE A 53 -6.48 -3.80 0.65
C PHE A 53 -5.74 -3.03 1.74
N HIS A 54 -5.69 -3.57 2.95
CA HIS A 54 -4.96 -2.96 4.05
C HIS A 54 -4.54 -4.03 5.03
N MET A 55 -3.24 -4.10 5.33
CA MET A 55 -2.69 -4.99 6.34
C MET A 55 -1.50 -4.35 7.04
N TYR A 56 -1.41 -4.58 8.35
CA TYR A 56 -0.15 -4.44 9.08
C TYR A 56 0.72 -5.67 8.84
N VAL A 57 2.03 -5.46 8.90
CA VAL A 57 3.05 -6.49 8.65
C VAL A 57 3.94 -6.60 9.88
N GLN A 58 4.22 -7.83 10.33
CA GLN A 58 5.13 -8.04 11.46
C GLN A 58 6.59 -8.00 10.98
N PRO A 59 7.41 -7.03 11.43
CA PRO A 59 8.85 -7.00 11.12
C PRO A 59 9.59 -8.12 11.87
N VAL A 60 10.67 -8.61 11.28
CA VAL A 60 11.44 -9.77 11.77
C VAL A 60 12.82 -9.38 12.27
N VAL A 61 13.50 -8.45 11.59
CA VAL A 61 14.87 -8.04 11.94
C VAL A 61 14.87 -7.05 13.09
N HIS A 62 14.00 -6.03 13.02
CA HIS A 62 13.79 -5.04 14.07
C HIS A 62 12.34 -5.12 14.56
N PRO A 63 11.96 -6.16 15.33
CA PRO A 63 10.57 -6.45 15.70
C PRO A 63 9.94 -5.41 16.63
N GLN A 64 10.77 -4.67 17.38
CA GLN A 64 10.32 -3.60 18.26
C GLN A 64 10.34 -2.27 17.52
N LEU A 65 9.17 -1.67 17.34
CA LEU A 65 9.05 -0.34 16.75
C LEU A 65 9.71 0.69 17.66
N THR A 66 10.50 1.59 17.07
CA THR A 66 11.15 2.67 17.81
C THR A 66 10.10 3.74 18.19
N PRO A 67 10.37 4.56 19.23
CA PRO A 67 9.52 5.71 19.52
C PRO A 67 9.40 6.66 18.34
N PHE A 68 10.51 6.90 17.61
CA PHE A 68 10.53 7.74 16.41
C PHE A 68 9.59 7.20 15.33
N CYS A 69 9.66 5.89 15.03
CA CYS A 69 8.78 5.25 14.06
C CYS A 69 7.31 5.34 14.47
N THR A 70 7.01 5.09 15.75
CA THR A 70 5.65 5.18 16.27
C THR A 70 5.10 6.61 16.20
N GLU A 71 5.92 7.62 16.54
CA GLU A 71 5.52 9.03 16.47
C GLU A 71 5.31 9.52 15.03
N LEU A 72 6.11 9.01 14.08
CA LEU A 72 6.04 9.40 12.67
C LEU A 72 4.85 8.77 11.94
N THR A 73 4.65 7.46 12.12
CA THR A 73 3.65 6.66 11.39
C THR A 73 2.31 6.54 12.13
N GLY A 74 2.31 6.72 13.45
CA GLY A 74 1.17 6.44 14.32
C GLY A 74 0.95 4.95 14.62
N ILE A 75 1.78 4.05 14.08
CA ILE A 75 1.66 2.60 14.27
C ILE A 75 2.29 2.20 15.59
N ILE A 76 1.50 1.64 16.50
CA ILE A 76 1.97 1.13 17.80
C ILE A 76 2.34 -0.36 17.70
N GLN A 77 3.18 -0.83 18.62
CA GLN A 77 3.64 -2.23 18.65
C GLN A 77 2.50 -3.25 18.57
N ALA A 78 1.39 -3.01 19.27
CA ALA A 78 0.24 -3.90 19.28
C ALA A 78 -0.46 -4.06 17.91
N MET A 79 -0.21 -3.15 16.96
CA MET A 79 -0.77 -3.22 15.60
C MET A 79 0.02 -4.18 14.72
N VAL A 80 1.33 -4.33 14.94
CA VAL A 80 2.22 -5.23 14.19
C VAL A 80 2.45 -6.57 14.87
N ASP A 81 2.26 -6.65 16.19
CA ASP A 81 2.39 -7.89 16.95
C ASP A 81 1.36 -8.93 16.50
N GLY A 82 1.86 -10.12 16.13
CA GLY A 82 1.01 -11.24 15.68
C GLY A 82 0.45 -11.10 14.26
N GLN A 83 0.84 -10.06 13.53
CA GLN A 83 0.49 -9.91 12.12
C GLN A 83 1.26 -10.88 11.23
N PRO A 84 0.79 -11.14 10.00
CA PRO A 84 1.54 -11.93 9.04
C PRO A 84 2.86 -11.25 8.66
N ARG A 85 3.85 -12.06 8.26
CA ARG A 85 5.11 -11.57 7.70
C ARG A 85 4.91 -11.07 6.28
N LEU A 86 5.84 -10.24 5.79
CA LEU A 86 5.76 -9.62 4.47
C LEU A 86 5.44 -10.61 3.33
N GLN A 87 6.09 -11.79 3.32
CA GLN A 87 5.81 -12.81 2.32
C GLN A 87 4.33 -13.24 2.30
N GLN A 88 3.73 -13.44 3.47
CA GLN A 88 2.33 -13.84 3.59
C GLN A 88 1.38 -12.69 3.23
N VAL A 89 1.78 -11.45 3.48
CA VAL A 89 1.01 -10.27 3.06
C VAL A 89 1.04 -10.12 1.54
N LEU A 90 2.19 -10.34 0.89
CA LEU A 90 2.30 -10.35 -0.58
C LEU A 90 1.44 -11.45 -1.22
N GLU A 91 1.41 -12.65 -0.64
CA GLU A 91 0.49 -13.72 -1.07
C GLU A 91 -0.98 -13.27 -0.99
N ARG A 92 -1.36 -12.57 0.09
CA ARG A 92 -2.71 -12.01 0.25
C ARG A 92 -3.01 -10.85 -0.70
N VAL A 93 -2.00 -10.06 -1.07
CA VAL A 93 -2.14 -9.03 -2.12
C VAL A 93 -2.45 -9.70 -3.46
N ASP A 94 -1.73 -10.76 -3.83
CA ASP A 94 -1.97 -11.50 -5.07
C ASP A 94 -3.38 -12.11 -5.10
N GLU A 95 -3.81 -12.75 -4.00
CA GLU A 95 -5.17 -13.25 -3.83
C GLU A 95 -6.24 -12.14 -3.96
N TRP A 96 -5.99 -10.98 -3.35
CA TRP A 96 -6.87 -9.82 -3.47
C TRP A 96 -6.91 -9.30 -4.91
N MET A 97 -5.78 -9.18 -5.59
CA MET A 97 -5.73 -8.75 -6.99
C MET A 97 -6.48 -9.72 -7.91
N ALA A 98 -6.35 -11.02 -7.69
CA ALA A 98 -7.10 -12.04 -8.40
C ALA A 98 -8.61 -11.89 -8.18
N LYS A 99 -9.04 -11.73 -6.93
CA LYS A 99 -10.45 -11.52 -6.56
C LYS A 99 -11.04 -10.25 -7.17
N GLU A 100 -10.26 -9.19 -7.25
CA GLU A 100 -10.65 -7.90 -7.83
C GLU A 100 -10.63 -7.87 -9.37
N GLY A 101 -10.26 -8.98 -10.02
CA GLY A 101 -10.17 -9.12 -11.47
C GLY A 101 -8.99 -8.37 -12.10
N LEU A 102 -8.02 -7.91 -11.29
CA LEU A 102 -6.88 -7.12 -11.75
C LEU A 102 -5.84 -7.96 -12.51
N LEU A 103 -5.89 -9.27 -12.36
CA LEU A 103 -5.00 -10.22 -13.04
C LEU A 103 -5.53 -10.71 -14.40
N ASP A 104 -6.73 -10.27 -14.82
CA ASP A 104 -7.22 -10.54 -16.18
C ASP A 104 -6.40 -9.74 -17.21
N PRO A 105 -5.87 -10.36 -18.28
CA PRO A 105 -5.04 -9.68 -19.28
C PRO A 105 -5.75 -8.54 -20.04
N ASN A 106 -7.09 -8.50 -20.02
CA ASN A 106 -7.89 -7.43 -20.63
C ASN A 106 -8.09 -6.26 -19.67
N VAL A 107 -7.87 -6.45 -18.37
CA VAL A 107 -7.93 -5.40 -17.36
C VAL A 107 -6.56 -4.71 -17.31
N LYS A 108 -6.59 -3.38 -17.14
CA LYS A 108 -5.39 -2.54 -17.19
C LYS A 108 -5.36 -1.73 -15.93
N SER A 109 -4.35 -1.97 -15.11
CA SER A 109 -4.11 -1.22 -13.89
C SER A 109 -2.65 -0.82 -13.79
N ILE A 110 -2.37 0.21 -13.00
CA ILE A 110 -1.02 0.64 -12.67
C ILE A 110 -0.96 1.11 -11.22
N PHE A 111 0.18 0.87 -10.57
CA PHE A 111 0.44 1.44 -9.26
C PHE A 111 0.69 2.94 -9.34
N VAL A 112 0.27 3.65 -8.30
CA VAL A 112 0.51 5.08 -8.11
C VAL A 112 1.03 5.28 -6.68
N THR A 113 2.18 5.92 -6.56
CA THR A 113 2.88 6.16 -5.29
C THR A 113 3.25 7.63 -5.13
N CYS A 114 3.50 8.09 -3.90
CA CYS A 114 4.00 9.43 -3.62
C CYS A 114 5.54 9.46 -3.72
N GLY A 115 6.04 9.57 -4.95
CA GLY A 115 7.46 9.48 -5.24
C GLY A 115 7.92 8.05 -5.54
N ASP A 116 9.23 7.87 -5.71
CA ASP A 116 9.79 6.63 -6.25
C ASP A 116 10.16 5.60 -5.16
N TRP A 117 10.21 5.99 -3.88
CA TRP A 117 10.86 5.19 -2.85
C TRP A 117 10.20 3.81 -2.64
N ASP A 118 8.87 3.75 -2.58
CA ASP A 118 8.12 2.51 -2.27
C ASP A 118 8.38 1.36 -3.23
N LEU A 119 8.47 1.63 -4.54
CA LEU A 119 8.60 0.58 -5.57
C LEU A 119 10.00 0.51 -6.18
N LYS A 120 10.87 1.48 -5.92
CA LYS A 120 12.25 1.51 -6.45
C LYS A 120 13.29 1.11 -5.41
N VAL A 121 13.02 1.34 -4.13
CA VAL A 121 14.02 1.22 -3.05
C VAL A 121 13.60 0.20 -2.01
N MET A 122 12.35 0.26 -1.55
CA MET A 122 11.83 -0.67 -0.54
C MET A 122 11.70 -2.09 -1.09
#